data_AF-A0A7W1DI49-F1
#
_entry.id   AF-A0A7W1DI49-F1
#
_cell.length_a   1.000
_cell.length_b   1.000
_cell.length_c   1.000
_cell.angle_alpha   90.00
_cell.angle_beta   90.00
_cell.angle_gamma   90.00
#
_symmetry.space_group_name_H-M   'P 1'
#
loop_
_entity.id
_entity.type
_entity.pdbx_description
1 polymer ?
#
loop_
_entity_poly.entity_id
_entity_poly.type
_entity_poly.pdbx_seq_one_letter_code
_entity_poly.pdbx_strand_id
1 'polypeptide(L)'
;MIVDRYEPVNLSELIPQLRLEMEPELAALDRLLDEDDIFLRIKADFSKRRPNSSRLGRRSTPVEVILRMLVVRRLYDWSFEATERNVSDSLVLRQFCRLYLEPAPDDTTLIRWAKLIGPQTLARLNERAVALAFEHKVTRGRKLRTDGTVVETNISHPTDSTLLNDGVRVLGRLMGKAKEVLEGTGESFRNRTRSAKRLARRIEEGARRRGEEAKEALKGAYERLVEVARASLRQARKVREMLPQTRGGLADELERFEGLVERVVDQTKRRVLKGESVKAAEKLVSLFEPHTSIIRRGKAGKETEYGHKVWLEETEGGIISGYRVLEGNPADQDQLLPALEHHEQRFGKPPRLVAADRGVYSPENERECQERGINRVCLPKPGKKSEQRQEHERQGWFRRGMRYRAGVEGRISVMKRRGYLGKCRDKGESGFGRWVGWGVLSANLSTIARVLATR
;
A
#
# COMPACT_ATOMS: atom_id res chain seq x y z
N MET A 1 12.76 27.09 -1.72
CA MET A 1 11.66 27.77 -1.03
C MET A 1 10.35 27.16 -1.51
N ILE A 2 9.50 26.69 -0.59
CA ILE A 2 8.17 26.18 -0.92
C ILE A 2 7.31 27.32 -1.44
N VAL A 3 6.70 27.11 -2.61
CA VAL A 3 5.70 28.02 -3.18
C VAL A 3 4.33 27.43 -2.94
N ASP A 4 3.36 28.28 -2.62
CA ASP A 4 2.01 27.84 -2.27
C ASP A 4 1.15 27.63 -3.51
N ARG A 5 0.99 28.69 -4.29
CA ARG A 5 0.14 28.76 -5.49
C ARG A 5 0.82 29.59 -6.57
N TYR A 6 0.43 29.37 -7.83
CA TYR A 6 0.69 30.35 -8.90
C TYR A 6 -0.38 31.44 -8.87
N GLU A 7 -0.11 32.56 -9.54
CA GLU A 7 -1.15 33.55 -9.81
C GLU A 7 -2.24 32.91 -10.69
N PRO A 8 -3.53 33.02 -10.30
CA PRO A 8 -4.61 32.40 -11.06
C PRO A 8 -4.71 32.95 -12.48
N VAL A 9 -4.80 32.04 -13.46
CA VAL A 9 -5.09 32.38 -14.86
C VAL A 9 -6.34 31.62 -15.29
N ASN A 10 -7.27 32.33 -15.96
CA ASN A 10 -8.42 31.69 -16.57
C ASN A 10 -8.12 31.33 -18.03
N LEU A 11 -7.74 30.07 -18.29
CA LEU A 11 -7.39 29.62 -19.64
C LEU A 11 -8.59 29.68 -20.61
N SER A 12 -9.83 29.56 -20.13
CA SER A 12 -11.01 29.67 -21.01
C SER A 12 -11.26 31.11 -21.45
N GLU A 13 -10.91 32.11 -20.64
CA GLU A 13 -11.01 33.53 -21.02
C GLU A 13 -9.89 33.95 -21.97
N LEU A 14 -8.69 33.36 -21.85
CA LEU A 14 -7.58 33.63 -22.76
C LEU A 14 -7.82 33.06 -24.17
N ILE A 15 -8.51 31.93 -24.27
CA ILE A 15 -8.77 31.25 -25.55
C ILE A 15 -10.25 30.80 -25.64
N PRO A 16 -11.19 31.76 -25.71
CA PRO A 16 -12.63 31.46 -25.63
C PRO A 16 -13.12 30.59 -26.80
N GLN A 17 -12.40 30.56 -27.92
CA GLN A 17 -12.74 29.76 -29.10
C GLN A 17 -12.68 28.26 -28.82
N LEU A 18 -11.87 27.82 -27.84
CA LEU A 18 -11.69 26.40 -27.52
C LEU A 18 -12.79 25.84 -26.60
N ARG A 19 -13.67 26.69 -26.04
CA ARG A 19 -14.76 26.29 -25.13
C ARG A 19 -14.31 25.27 -24.08
N LEU A 20 -13.24 25.63 -23.36
CA LEU A 20 -12.64 24.74 -22.35
C LEU A 20 -13.65 24.51 -21.21
N GLU A 21 -14.14 23.28 -21.12
CA GLU A 21 -15.08 22.87 -20.07
C GLU A 21 -14.53 21.65 -19.33
N MET A 22 -14.59 21.70 -18.00
CA MET A 22 -14.30 20.52 -17.17
C MET A 22 -15.51 19.59 -17.17
N GLU A 23 -15.26 18.28 -17.25
CA GLU A 23 -16.30 17.29 -16.98
C GLU A 23 -16.94 17.55 -15.60
N PRO A 24 -18.25 17.32 -15.41
CA PRO A 24 -18.96 17.66 -14.18
C PRO A 24 -18.31 17.11 -12.91
N GLU A 25 -17.81 15.87 -12.93
CA GLU A 25 -17.10 15.29 -11.79
C GLU A 25 -15.75 15.96 -11.53
N LEU A 26 -15.02 16.35 -12.58
CA LEU A 26 -13.74 17.05 -12.43
C LEU A 26 -13.97 18.46 -11.88
N ALA A 27 -15.02 19.15 -12.32
CA ALA A 27 -15.43 20.46 -11.78
C ALA A 27 -15.89 20.38 -10.32
N ALA A 28 -16.64 19.33 -9.94
CA ALA A 28 -17.02 19.09 -8.56
C ALA A 28 -15.79 18.82 -7.68
N LEU A 29 -14.84 18.03 -8.19
CA LEU A 29 -13.59 17.76 -7.50
C LEU A 29 -12.71 19.01 -7.37
N ASP A 30 -12.70 19.87 -8.38
CA ASP A 30 -11.94 21.13 -8.39
C ASP A 30 -12.28 21.98 -7.16
N ARG A 31 -13.58 22.11 -6.89
CA ARG A 31 -14.13 22.81 -5.72
C ARG A 31 -13.80 22.13 -4.40
N LEU A 32 -13.85 20.79 -4.35
CA LEU A 32 -13.49 20.04 -3.14
C LEU A 32 -12.01 20.19 -2.75
N LEU A 33 -11.14 20.45 -3.73
CA LEU A 33 -9.70 20.62 -3.52
C LEU A 33 -9.28 22.06 -3.22
N ASP A 34 -10.17 23.05 -3.38
CA ASP A 34 -9.90 24.46 -3.03
C ASP A 34 -9.86 24.70 -1.51
N GLU A 35 -10.10 23.69 -0.69
CA GLU A 35 -10.07 23.82 0.77
C GLU A 35 -8.65 23.92 1.37
N ASP A 36 -8.46 24.92 2.22
CA ASP A 36 -7.17 25.24 2.81
C ASP A 36 -6.62 24.18 3.77
N ASP A 37 -7.46 23.41 4.50
CA ASP A 37 -6.96 22.39 5.45
C ASP A 37 -6.21 21.26 4.72
N ILE A 38 -6.69 20.83 3.55
CA ILE A 38 -6.02 19.82 2.72
C ILE A 38 -4.65 20.34 2.28
N PHE A 39 -4.64 21.57 1.79
CA PHE A 39 -3.44 22.26 1.32
C PHE A 39 -2.38 22.41 2.42
N LEU A 40 -2.78 22.91 3.61
CA LEU A 40 -1.87 23.18 4.72
C LEU A 40 -1.18 21.91 5.23
N ARG A 41 -1.89 20.77 5.26
CA ARG A 41 -1.31 19.48 5.69
C ARG A 41 -0.23 19.00 4.74
N ILE A 42 -0.46 19.10 3.43
CA ILE A 42 0.52 18.70 2.42
C ILE A 42 1.72 19.65 2.42
N LYS A 43 1.48 20.96 2.56
CA LYS A 43 2.53 21.96 2.71
C LYS A 43 3.45 21.66 3.91
N ALA A 44 2.88 21.20 5.03
CA ALA A 44 3.66 20.83 6.21
C ALA A 44 4.61 19.66 5.93
N ASP A 45 4.17 18.65 5.16
CA ASP A 45 5.05 17.56 4.75
C ASP A 45 6.11 18.01 3.75
N PHE A 46 5.76 18.87 2.81
CA PHE A 46 6.72 19.39 1.81
C PHE A 46 7.82 20.22 2.47
N SER A 47 7.48 20.96 3.53
CA SER A 47 8.44 21.75 4.31
C SER A 47 9.51 20.89 5.00
N LYS A 48 9.28 19.59 5.19
CA LYS A 48 10.24 18.65 5.79
C LYS A 48 11.30 18.14 4.81
N ARG A 49 11.23 18.51 3.52
CA ARG A 49 12.14 18.00 2.47
C ARG A 49 13.62 18.23 2.80
N ARG A 50 13.96 19.41 3.30
CA ARG A 50 15.29 19.86 3.72
C ARG A 50 15.18 20.93 4.80
N PRO A 51 16.20 21.13 5.65
CA PRO A 51 16.26 22.28 6.54
C PRO A 51 16.01 23.58 5.78
N ASN A 52 15.19 24.48 6.34
CA ASN A 52 14.82 25.77 5.76
C ASN A 52 14.09 25.72 4.40
N SER A 53 13.47 24.59 4.02
CA SER A 53 12.72 24.48 2.75
C SER A 53 11.63 25.53 2.59
N SER A 54 11.04 25.98 3.71
CA SER A 54 10.02 27.04 3.74
C SER A 54 10.56 28.43 3.41
N ARG A 55 11.87 28.69 3.57
CA ARG A 55 12.41 30.06 3.55
C ARG A 55 13.51 30.29 2.54
N LEU A 56 14.31 29.27 2.20
CA LEU A 56 15.52 29.42 1.39
C LEU A 56 15.54 28.49 0.17
N GLY A 57 16.42 28.82 -0.80
CA GLY A 57 16.68 28.03 -2.02
C GLY A 57 15.69 28.25 -3.16
N ARG A 58 15.93 27.60 -4.30
CA ARG A 58 15.11 27.69 -5.52
C ARG A 58 13.62 27.50 -5.23
N ARG A 59 12.76 28.32 -5.84
CA ARG A 59 11.30 28.21 -5.77
C ARG A 59 10.87 26.83 -6.29
N SER A 60 10.07 26.12 -5.50
CA SER A 60 9.50 24.84 -5.92
C SER A 60 8.34 25.06 -6.90
N THR A 61 7.95 23.99 -7.61
CA THR A 61 6.57 23.88 -8.09
C THR A 61 5.61 24.08 -6.91
N PRO A 62 4.49 24.81 -7.09
CA PRO A 62 3.56 25.08 -6.01
C PRO A 62 2.96 23.82 -5.39
N VAL A 63 2.67 23.88 -4.09
CA VAL A 63 2.05 22.78 -3.34
C VAL A 63 0.72 22.37 -3.97
N GLU A 64 -0.10 23.34 -4.36
CA GLU A 64 -1.41 23.10 -4.96
C GLU A 64 -1.31 22.33 -6.28
N VAL A 65 -0.35 22.71 -7.13
CA VAL A 65 -0.10 22.04 -8.41
C VAL A 65 0.27 20.58 -8.20
N ILE A 66 1.22 20.33 -7.30
CA ILE A 66 1.65 18.95 -7.01
C ILE A 66 0.50 18.13 -6.43
N LEU A 67 -0.27 18.66 -5.49
CA LEU A 67 -1.44 17.97 -4.91
C LEU A 67 -2.42 17.54 -6.01
N ARG A 68 -2.85 18.50 -6.85
CA ARG A 68 -3.85 18.26 -7.88
C ARG A 68 -3.34 17.29 -8.96
N MET A 69 -2.06 17.40 -9.34
CA MET A 69 -1.41 16.43 -10.24
C MET A 69 -1.35 15.02 -9.65
N LEU A 70 -1.08 14.87 -8.34
CA LEU A 70 -1.08 13.57 -7.68
C LEU A 70 -2.49 12.97 -7.57
N VAL A 71 -3.51 13.81 -7.41
CA VAL A 71 -4.91 13.38 -7.43
C VAL A 71 -5.29 12.85 -8.80
N VAL A 72 -5.07 13.60 -9.89
CA VAL A 72 -5.41 13.12 -11.25
C VAL A 72 -4.62 11.87 -11.63
N ARG A 73 -3.33 11.81 -11.24
CA ARG A 73 -2.51 10.60 -11.42
C ARG A 73 -3.22 9.37 -10.84
N ARG A 74 -3.75 9.48 -9.62
CA ARG A 74 -4.44 8.37 -8.97
C ARG A 74 -5.82 8.13 -9.57
N LEU A 75 -6.60 9.16 -9.87
CA LEU A 75 -7.94 9.02 -10.45
C LEU A 75 -7.93 8.28 -11.79
N TYR A 76 -6.98 8.61 -12.66
CA TYR A 76 -6.83 8.04 -13.99
C TYR A 76 -5.86 6.83 -14.07
N ASP A 77 -5.30 6.40 -12.93
CA ASP A 77 -4.30 5.31 -12.83
C ASP A 77 -3.07 5.50 -13.75
N TRP A 78 -2.58 6.73 -13.85
CA TRP A 78 -1.43 7.08 -14.68
C TRP A 78 -0.08 6.81 -13.99
N SER A 79 0.95 6.57 -14.80
CA SER A 79 2.33 6.70 -14.36
C SER A 79 2.65 8.18 -14.08
N PHE A 80 3.78 8.46 -13.43
CA PHE A 80 4.21 9.84 -13.23
C PHE A 80 4.52 10.52 -14.57
N GLU A 81 5.22 9.83 -15.47
CA GLU A 81 5.49 10.28 -16.84
C GLU A 81 4.20 10.54 -17.64
N ALA A 82 3.21 9.65 -17.58
CA ALA A 82 1.92 9.87 -18.24
C ALA A 82 1.17 11.05 -17.62
N THR A 83 1.33 11.28 -16.31
CA THR A 83 0.72 12.45 -15.64
C THR A 83 1.34 13.74 -16.12
N GLU A 84 2.69 13.81 -16.18
CA GLU A 84 3.40 14.95 -16.74
C GLU A 84 2.93 15.23 -18.17
N ARG A 85 2.96 14.22 -19.05
CA ARG A 85 2.54 14.37 -20.44
C ARG A 85 1.09 14.83 -20.58
N ASN A 86 0.14 14.12 -19.96
CA ASN A 86 -1.28 14.41 -20.13
C ASN A 86 -1.68 15.76 -19.53
N VAL A 87 -1.09 16.16 -18.40
CA VAL A 87 -1.33 17.49 -17.82
C VAL A 87 -0.62 18.56 -18.65
N SER A 88 0.54 18.29 -19.23
CA SER A 88 1.21 19.24 -20.12
C SER A 88 0.35 19.54 -21.35
N ASP A 89 -0.26 18.51 -21.94
CA ASP A 89 -0.99 18.58 -23.22
C ASP A 89 -2.43 19.10 -23.08
N SER A 90 -3.11 18.89 -21.95
CA SER A 90 -4.53 19.21 -21.79
C SER A 90 -4.76 20.53 -21.04
N LEU A 91 -5.24 21.57 -21.75
CA LEU A 91 -5.60 22.87 -21.13
C LEU A 91 -6.60 22.73 -19.98
N VAL A 92 -7.56 21.80 -20.08
CA VAL A 92 -8.53 21.51 -19.01
C VAL A 92 -7.83 20.95 -17.76
N LEU A 93 -6.90 20.01 -17.93
CA LEU A 93 -6.13 19.47 -16.80
C LEU A 93 -5.13 20.48 -16.24
N ARG A 94 -4.61 21.40 -17.06
CA ARG A 94 -3.77 22.52 -16.59
C ARG A 94 -4.57 23.48 -15.73
N GLN A 95 -5.81 23.79 -16.12
CA GLN A 95 -6.73 24.60 -15.33
C GLN A 95 -7.06 23.90 -14.00
N PHE A 96 -7.41 22.61 -14.06
CA PHE A 96 -7.72 21.81 -12.87
C PHE A 96 -6.52 21.72 -11.94
N CYS A 97 -5.32 21.48 -12.48
CA CYS A 97 -4.10 21.37 -11.68
C CYS A 97 -3.53 22.72 -11.25
N ARG A 98 -4.15 23.85 -11.64
CA ARG A 98 -3.66 25.21 -11.35
C ARG A 98 -2.23 25.44 -11.87
N LEU A 99 -1.89 24.71 -12.96
CA LEU A 99 -0.60 24.81 -13.65
C LEU A 99 -0.60 25.97 -14.65
N TYR A 100 -1.76 26.30 -15.22
CA TYR A 100 -1.96 27.45 -16.11
C TYR A 100 -0.99 27.45 -17.31
N LEU A 101 -0.17 28.49 -17.46
CA LEU A 101 0.82 28.66 -18.53
C LEU A 101 2.24 28.23 -18.13
N GLU A 102 2.43 27.76 -16.90
CA GLU A 102 3.74 27.34 -16.37
C GLU A 102 4.14 25.96 -16.89
N PRO A 103 5.43 25.65 -17.06
CA PRO A 103 5.87 24.32 -17.47
C PRO A 103 5.47 23.26 -16.43
N ALA A 104 4.97 22.12 -16.91
CA ALA A 104 4.66 21.00 -16.04
C ALA A 104 5.92 20.51 -15.30
N PRO A 105 5.81 20.11 -14.02
CA PRO A 105 6.93 19.49 -13.34
C PRO A 105 7.24 18.12 -13.93
N ASP A 106 8.52 17.88 -14.15
CA ASP A 106 9.07 16.57 -14.55
C ASP A 106 8.61 15.44 -13.60
N ASP A 107 8.41 14.25 -14.16
CA ASP A 107 7.93 13.06 -13.46
C ASP A 107 8.77 12.73 -12.21
N THR A 108 10.10 12.89 -12.29
CA THR A 108 11.00 12.67 -11.15
C THR A 108 10.79 13.71 -10.05
N THR A 109 10.33 14.91 -10.39
CA THR A 109 9.95 15.95 -9.43
C THR A 109 8.65 15.57 -8.73
N LEU A 110 7.64 15.10 -9.47
CA LEU A 110 6.41 14.57 -8.88
C LEU A 110 6.69 13.38 -7.95
N ILE A 111 7.54 12.43 -8.36
CA ILE A 111 7.95 11.28 -7.55
C ILE A 111 8.58 11.73 -6.23
N ARG A 112 9.47 12.73 -6.27
CA ARG A 112 10.14 13.24 -5.06
C ARG A 112 9.16 13.85 -4.07
N TRP A 113 8.19 14.64 -4.54
CA TRP A 113 7.18 15.23 -3.68
C TRP A 113 6.17 14.22 -3.15
N ALA A 114 5.72 13.28 -3.99
CA ALA A 114 4.80 12.22 -3.58
C ALA A 114 5.35 11.39 -2.41
N LYS A 115 6.66 11.12 -2.40
CA LYS A 115 7.33 10.36 -1.33
C LYS A 115 7.35 11.08 0.02
N LEU A 116 7.20 12.41 0.04
CA LEU A 116 7.20 13.19 1.28
C LEU A 116 5.85 13.16 2.00
N ILE A 117 4.76 12.91 1.28
CA ILE A 117 3.41 12.87 1.85
C ILE A 117 3.26 11.61 2.68
N GLY A 118 3.26 11.73 4.00
CA GLY A 118 3.27 10.57 4.90
C GLY A 118 1.94 9.80 4.93
N PRO A 119 1.94 8.52 5.35
CA PRO A 119 0.71 7.78 5.63
C PRO A 119 -0.21 8.47 6.63
N GLN A 120 0.36 9.15 7.64
CA GLN A 120 -0.41 9.88 8.65
C GLN A 120 -1.14 11.09 8.04
N THR A 121 -0.48 11.80 7.12
CA THR A 121 -1.10 12.91 6.38
C THR A 121 -2.24 12.39 5.53
N LEU A 122 -2.04 11.27 4.83
CA LEU A 122 -3.10 10.65 4.04
C LEU A 122 -4.24 10.12 4.90
N ALA A 123 -3.97 9.58 6.08
CA ALA A 123 -5.02 9.22 7.02
C ALA A 123 -5.89 10.44 7.31
N ARG A 124 -5.30 11.56 7.76
CA ARG A 124 -6.00 12.83 8.04
C ARG A 124 -6.76 13.39 6.83
N LEU A 125 -6.19 13.32 5.63
CA LEU A 125 -6.88 13.73 4.40
C LEU A 125 -8.11 12.86 4.11
N ASN A 126 -8.03 11.55 4.37
CA ASN A 126 -9.20 10.68 4.28
C ASN A 126 -10.27 11.06 5.32
N GLU A 127 -9.88 11.43 6.53
CA GLU A 127 -10.81 11.93 7.55
C GLU A 127 -11.56 13.18 7.07
N ARG A 128 -10.84 14.14 6.48
CA ARG A 128 -11.46 15.33 5.89
C ARG A 128 -12.40 14.97 4.74
N ALA A 129 -12.00 14.05 3.86
CA ALA A 129 -12.89 13.57 2.79
C ALA A 129 -14.19 12.94 3.32
N VAL A 130 -14.13 12.24 4.46
CA VAL A 130 -15.32 11.69 5.13
C VAL A 130 -16.19 12.81 5.73
N ALA A 131 -15.57 13.82 6.34
CA ALA A 131 -16.29 15.01 6.83
C ALA A 131 -17.02 15.75 5.69
N LEU A 132 -16.34 15.96 4.55
CA LEU A 132 -16.93 16.53 3.34
C LEU A 132 -18.12 15.70 2.84
N ALA A 133 -17.98 14.38 2.83
CA ALA A 133 -19.08 13.50 2.45
C ALA A 133 -20.29 13.63 3.39
N PHE A 134 -20.06 13.89 4.68
CA PHE A 134 -21.12 14.14 5.65
C PHE A 134 -21.78 15.52 5.46
N GLU A 135 -20.98 16.58 5.29
CA GLU A 135 -21.41 17.96 5.02
C GLU A 135 -22.28 18.02 3.75
N HIS A 136 -21.81 17.41 2.67
CA HIS A 136 -22.55 17.29 1.42
C HIS A 136 -23.64 16.21 1.43
N LYS A 137 -23.97 15.60 2.58
CA LYS A 137 -25.05 14.61 2.72
C LYS A 137 -24.90 13.39 1.79
N VAL A 138 -23.68 13.05 1.38
CA VAL A 138 -23.38 11.83 0.62
C VAL A 138 -23.50 10.60 1.54
N THR A 139 -23.08 10.75 2.79
CA THR A 139 -23.31 9.77 3.87
C THR A 139 -23.90 10.45 5.11
N ARG A 140 -24.60 9.69 5.95
CA ARG A 140 -25.05 10.12 7.28
C ARG A 140 -24.48 9.27 8.40
N GLY A 141 -23.55 8.34 8.09
CA GLY A 141 -22.98 7.41 9.06
C GLY A 141 -24.01 6.51 9.75
N ARG A 142 -25.14 6.22 9.10
CA ARG A 142 -26.23 5.43 9.71
C ARG A 142 -26.02 3.94 9.54
N LYS A 143 -25.24 3.52 8.56
CA LYS A 143 -24.92 2.12 8.28
C LYS A 143 -23.41 1.98 8.18
N LEU A 144 -22.92 0.83 8.63
CA LEU A 144 -21.53 0.44 8.50
C LEU A 144 -21.47 -0.96 7.89
N ARG A 145 -20.61 -1.14 6.89
CA ARG A 145 -20.17 -2.46 6.45
C ARG A 145 -18.66 -2.55 6.48
N THR A 146 -18.14 -3.71 6.85
CA THR A 146 -16.70 -3.95 6.95
C THR A 146 -16.29 -5.18 6.17
N ASP A 147 -15.11 -5.12 5.56
CA ASP A 147 -14.51 -6.27 4.88
C ASP A 147 -12.99 -6.11 4.80
N GLY A 148 -12.31 -7.25 4.76
CA GLY A 148 -10.88 -7.35 4.57
C GLY A 148 -10.54 -7.61 3.10
N THR A 149 -9.51 -6.96 2.59
CA THR A 149 -8.89 -7.27 1.30
C THR A 149 -7.38 -7.43 1.45
N VAL A 150 -6.73 -8.15 0.53
CA VAL A 150 -5.26 -8.11 0.43
C VAL A 150 -4.88 -7.10 -0.64
N VAL A 151 -3.93 -6.24 -0.29
CA VAL A 151 -3.20 -5.39 -1.24
C VAL A 151 -1.82 -6.02 -1.41
N GLU A 152 -1.50 -6.44 -2.63
CA GLU A 152 -0.27 -7.16 -2.92
C GLU A 152 0.94 -6.22 -2.91
N THR A 153 2.06 -6.65 -2.35
CA THR A 153 3.33 -5.93 -2.52
C THR A 153 3.88 -6.19 -3.91
N ASN A 154 4.54 -5.21 -4.54
CA ASN A 154 5.22 -5.44 -5.83
C ASN A 154 6.52 -6.25 -5.70
N ILE A 155 6.37 -7.55 -5.43
CA ILE A 155 7.46 -8.53 -5.41
C ILE A 155 7.23 -9.61 -6.48
N SER A 156 8.31 -10.30 -6.85
CA SER A 156 8.26 -11.55 -7.61
C SER A 156 7.83 -12.69 -6.70
N HIS A 157 7.36 -13.79 -7.29
CA HIS A 157 6.99 -14.98 -6.50
C HIS A 157 8.20 -15.49 -5.70
N PRO A 158 8.10 -15.60 -4.36
CA PRO A 158 9.25 -15.84 -3.51
C PRO A 158 9.55 -17.34 -3.37
N THR A 159 10.74 -17.76 -3.78
CA THR A 159 11.31 -19.08 -3.44
C THR A 159 12.60 -18.91 -2.64
N ASP A 160 12.96 -19.93 -1.86
CA ASP A 160 14.18 -19.87 -1.05
C ASP A 160 15.43 -19.72 -1.95
N SER A 161 15.43 -20.33 -3.14
CA SER A 161 16.53 -20.19 -4.10
C SER A 161 16.61 -18.78 -4.71
N THR A 162 15.48 -18.16 -5.06
CA THR A 162 15.48 -16.78 -5.58
C THR A 162 15.94 -15.80 -4.52
N LEU A 163 15.50 -15.98 -3.27
CA LEU A 163 15.88 -15.12 -2.15
C LEU A 163 17.37 -15.23 -1.82
N LEU A 164 17.94 -16.44 -1.79
CA LEU A 164 19.38 -16.63 -1.59
C LEU A 164 20.20 -16.00 -2.72
N ASN A 165 19.76 -16.17 -3.98
CA ASN A 165 20.41 -15.55 -5.13
C ASN A 165 20.35 -14.02 -5.08
N ASP A 166 19.18 -13.44 -4.76
CA ASP A 166 19.04 -11.99 -4.58
C ASP A 166 19.89 -11.48 -3.43
N GLY A 167 20.02 -12.26 -2.36
CA GLY A 167 20.90 -11.97 -1.22
C GLY A 167 22.36 -11.88 -1.63
N VAL A 168 22.86 -12.89 -2.34
CA VAL A 168 24.24 -12.88 -2.86
C VAL A 168 24.45 -11.72 -3.84
N ARG A 169 23.47 -11.44 -4.70
CA ARG A 169 23.54 -10.36 -5.68
C ARG A 169 23.60 -8.98 -5.03
N VAL A 170 22.76 -8.72 -4.02
CA VAL A 170 22.73 -7.42 -3.35
C VAL A 170 23.99 -7.19 -2.53
N LEU A 171 24.45 -8.18 -1.76
CA LEU A 171 25.72 -8.12 -1.04
C LEU A 171 26.90 -7.92 -2.01
N GLY A 172 26.91 -8.65 -3.13
CA GLY A 172 27.90 -8.50 -4.20
C GLY A 172 27.99 -7.07 -4.74
N ARG A 173 26.82 -6.44 -5.00
CA ARG A 173 26.74 -5.05 -5.46
C ARG A 173 27.24 -4.06 -4.40
N LEU A 174 26.83 -4.22 -3.14
CA LEU A 174 27.21 -3.30 -2.06
C LEU A 174 28.69 -3.36 -1.76
N MET A 175 29.24 -4.57 -1.68
CA MET A 175 30.67 -4.71 -1.49
C MET A 175 31.47 -4.25 -2.73
N GLY A 176 30.89 -4.28 -3.94
CA GLY A 176 31.47 -3.64 -5.12
C GLY A 176 31.64 -2.13 -4.95
N LYS A 177 30.63 -1.44 -4.40
CA LYS A 177 30.75 -0.02 -4.01
C LYS A 177 31.76 0.19 -2.89
N ALA A 178 31.83 -0.73 -1.92
CA ALA A 178 32.81 -0.66 -0.84
C ALA A 178 34.24 -0.82 -1.36
N LYS A 179 34.45 -1.64 -2.41
CA LYS A 179 35.75 -1.81 -3.05
C LYS A 179 36.32 -0.49 -3.57
N GLU A 180 35.50 0.35 -4.21
CA GLU A 180 35.90 1.68 -4.70
C GLU A 180 36.36 2.61 -3.56
N VAL A 181 35.92 2.37 -2.33
CA VAL A 181 36.32 3.14 -1.15
C VAL A 181 37.58 2.55 -0.50
N LEU A 182 37.73 1.23 -0.54
CA LEU A 182 38.79 0.47 0.12
C LEU A 182 39.95 0.12 -0.83
N GLU A 183 40.08 0.83 -1.94
CA GLU A 183 41.20 0.63 -2.88
C GLU A 183 42.53 0.79 -2.13
N GLY A 184 43.44 -0.17 -2.31
CA GLY A 184 44.75 -0.20 -1.65
C GLY A 184 44.83 -1.02 -0.35
N THR A 185 43.71 -1.53 0.19
CA THR A 185 43.72 -2.39 1.40
C THR A 185 44.19 -3.83 1.19
N GLY A 186 44.42 -4.25 -0.07
CA GLY A 186 44.84 -5.61 -0.42
C GLY A 186 43.76 -6.70 -0.24
N GLU A 187 42.54 -6.34 0.18
CA GLU A 187 41.49 -7.31 0.46
C GLU A 187 40.94 -7.97 -0.81
N SER A 188 40.88 -9.30 -0.83
CA SER A 188 40.38 -10.05 -1.99
C SER A 188 38.84 -9.99 -2.06
N PHE A 189 38.32 -9.30 -3.07
CA PHE A 189 36.89 -9.18 -3.28
C PHE A 189 36.35 -10.26 -4.23
N ARG A 190 35.81 -11.37 -3.69
CA ARG A 190 35.24 -12.45 -4.51
C ARG A 190 33.74 -12.22 -4.77
N ASN A 191 33.38 -11.98 -6.03
CA ASN A 191 31.98 -11.92 -6.47
C ASN A 191 31.42 -13.34 -6.73
N ARG A 192 30.38 -13.71 -5.99
CA ARG A 192 29.75 -15.04 -6.06
C ARG A 192 28.40 -15.06 -6.80
N THR A 193 27.99 -13.95 -7.42
CA THR A 193 26.69 -13.80 -8.08
C THR A 193 26.48 -14.82 -9.20
N ARG A 194 27.51 -15.10 -10.01
CA ARG A 194 27.43 -16.11 -11.09
C ARG A 194 27.16 -17.51 -10.54
N SER A 195 27.87 -17.90 -9.48
CA SER A 195 27.69 -19.19 -8.82
C SER A 195 26.30 -19.35 -8.22
N ALA A 196 25.83 -18.32 -7.50
CA ALA A 196 24.49 -18.30 -6.91
C ALA A 196 23.39 -18.40 -7.97
N LYS A 197 23.47 -17.59 -9.05
CA LYS A 197 22.52 -17.62 -10.16
C LYS A 197 22.43 -18.99 -10.82
N ARG A 198 23.57 -19.63 -11.08
CA ARG A 198 23.64 -20.96 -11.70
C ARG A 198 22.99 -22.01 -10.79
N LEU A 199 23.26 -21.98 -9.49
CA LEU A 199 22.67 -22.91 -8.52
C LEU A 199 21.16 -22.70 -8.36
N ALA A 200 20.70 -21.45 -8.24
CA ALA A 200 19.28 -21.13 -8.16
C ALA A 200 18.50 -21.60 -9.40
N ARG A 201 19.06 -21.39 -10.59
CA ARG A 201 18.48 -21.90 -11.84
C ARG A 201 18.43 -23.43 -11.88
N ARG A 202 19.50 -24.12 -11.45
CA ARG A 202 19.51 -25.59 -11.35
C ARG A 202 18.44 -26.11 -10.40
N ILE A 203 18.18 -25.41 -9.30
CA ILE A 203 17.11 -25.74 -8.35
C ILE A 203 15.75 -25.58 -9.01
N GLU A 204 15.50 -24.46 -9.70
CA GLU A 204 14.24 -24.20 -10.41
C GLU A 204 13.95 -25.25 -11.50
N GLU A 205 14.97 -25.61 -12.29
CA GLU A 205 14.87 -26.64 -13.32
C GLU A 205 14.68 -28.05 -12.72
N GLY A 206 15.33 -28.32 -11.58
CA GLY A 206 15.26 -29.60 -10.86
C GLY A 206 13.94 -29.82 -10.12
N ALA A 207 13.28 -28.76 -9.65
CA ALA A 207 12.05 -28.83 -8.84
C ALA A 207 10.86 -29.49 -9.57
N ARG A 208 10.90 -29.62 -10.90
CA ARG A 208 9.87 -30.28 -11.71
C ARG A 208 10.05 -31.80 -11.80
N ARG A 209 11.23 -32.32 -11.44
CA ARG A 209 11.57 -33.75 -11.55
C ARG A 209 11.03 -34.52 -10.35
N ARG A 210 10.67 -35.78 -10.58
CA ARG A 210 10.12 -36.70 -9.55
C ARG A 210 11.12 -37.82 -9.27
N GLY A 211 11.11 -38.35 -8.05
CA GLY A 211 11.98 -39.45 -7.59
C GLY A 211 12.91 -39.05 -6.44
N GLU A 212 13.40 -40.04 -5.69
CA GLU A 212 14.27 -39.81 -4.53
C GLU A 212 15.63 -39.23 -4.93
N GLU A 213 16.24 -39.73 -6.01
CA GLU A 213 17.49 -39.16 -6.55
C GLU A 213 17.36 -37.68 -6.94
N ALA A 214 16.20 -37.29 -7.49
CA ALA A 214 15.92 -35.90 -7.84
C ALA A 214 15.79 -35.01 -6.59
N LYS A 215 15.19 -35.51 -5.51
CA LYS A 215 15.11 -34.81 -4.23
C LYS A 215 16.49 -34.64 -3.60
N GLU A 216 17.32 -35.67 -3.63
CA GLU A 216 18.67 -35.61 -3.05
C GLU A 216 19.57 -34.65 -3.85
N ALA A 217 19.51 -34.69 -5.18
CA ALA A 217 20.21 -33.74 -6.04
C ALA A 217 19.74 -32.28 -5.82
N LEU A 218 18.44 -32.08 -5.55
CA LEU A 218 17.88 -30.77 -5.21
C LEU A 218 18.41 -30.27 -3.86
N LYS A 219 18.41 -31.14 -2.84
CA LYS A 219 18.95 -30.85 -1.51
C LYS A 219 20.42 -30.47 -1.57
N GLY A 220 21.25 -31.24 -2.28
CA GLY A 220 22.66 -30.91 -2.49
C GLY A 220 22.89 -29.59 -3.25
N ALA A 221 21.99 -29.23 -4.18
CA ALA A 221 22.05 -27.92 -4.83
C ALA A 221 21.72 -26.77 -3.86
N TYR A 222 20.75 -26.97 -2.95
CA TYR A 222 20.44 -26.02 -1.89
C TYR A 222 21.58 -25.86 -0.88
N GLU A 223 22.23 -26.95 -0.46
CA GLU A 223 23.39 -26.91 0.44
C GLU A 223 24.50 -26.02 -0.13
N ARG A 224 24.87 -26.26 -1.39
CA ARG A 224 25.87 -25.44 -2.10
C ARG A 224 25.45 -23.98 -2.22
N LEU A 225 24.17 -23.69 -2.48
CA LEU A 225 23.68 -22.32 -2.57
C LEU A 225 23.75 -21.61 -1.22
N VAL A 226 23.41 -22.31 -0.13
CA VAL A 226 23.52 -21.80 1.23
C VAL A 226 24.99 -21.55 1.61
N GLU A 227 25.92 -22.43 1.23
CA GLU A 227 27.36 -22.19 1.42
C GLU A 227 27.84 -20.94 0.71
N VAL A 228 27.42 -20.74 -0.55
CA VAL A 228 27.72 -19.54 -1.31
C VAL A 228 27.19 -18.28 -0.63
N ALA A 229 25.94 -18.31 -0.14
CA ALA A 229 25.35 -17.20 0.60
C ALA A 229 26.09 -16.90 1.90
N ARG A 230 26.44 -17.93 2.69
CA ARG A 230 27.23 -17.79 3.91
C ARG A 230 28.62 -17.23 3.65
N ALA A 231 29.27 -17.64 2.56
CA ALA A 231 30.57 -17.10 2.18
C ALA A 231 30.47 -15.62 1.78
N SER A 232 29.40 -15.21 1.09
CA SER A 232 29.14 -13.79 0.81
C SER A 232 28.85 -12.99 2.09
N LEU A 233 28.10 -13.55 3.05
CA LEU A 233 27.85 -12.91 4.35
C LEU A 233 29.13 -12.66 5.13
N ARG A 234 30.03 -13.66 5.24
CA ARG A 234 31.31 -13.50 5.94
C ARG A 234 32.16 -12.40 5.32
N GLN A 235 32.21 -12.35 3.99
CA GLN A 235 32.96 -11.32 3.28
C GLN A 235 32.32 -9.93 3.46
N ALA A 236 30.98 -9.84 3.43
CA ALA A 236 30.26 -8.59 3.65
C ALA A 236 30.53 -8.01 5.05
N ARG A 237 30.46 -8.84 6.09
CA ARG A 237 30.78 -8.46 7.48
C ARG A 237 32.19 -7.89 7.61
N LYS A 238 33.17 -8.60 7.04
CA LYS A 238 34.57 -8.18 7.04
C LYS A 238 34.75 -6.83 6.33
N VAL A 239 34.11 -6.65 5.17
CA VAL A 239 34.15 -5.39 4.41
C VAL A 239 33.48 -4.25 5.20
N ARG A 240 32.35 -4.52 5.85
CA ARG A 240 31.63 -3.55 6.67
C ARG A 240 32.49 -3.02 7.82
N GLU A 241 33.21 -3.91 8.50
CA GLU A 241 34.13 -3.55 9.60
C GLU A 241 35.31 -2.68 9.15
N MET A 242 35.73 -2.78 7.89
CA MET A 242 36.79 -1.95 7.32
C MET A 242 36.31 -0.60 6.81
N LEU A 243 34.99 -0.38 6.67
CA LEU A 243 34.48 0.87 6.12
C LEU A 243 34.73 2.03 7.09
N PRO A 244 35.22 3.19 6.59
CA PRO A 244 35.39 4.36 7.43
C PRO A 244 34.02 4.92 7.86
N GLN A 245 33.98 5.59 9.02
CA GLN A 245 32.78 6.21 9.57
C GLN A 245 32.10 7.21 8.60
N THR A 246 32.88 7.86 7.74
CA THR A 246 32.39 8.75 6.68
C THR A 246 31.50 8.06 5.65
N ARG A 247 31.49 6.72 5.61
CA ARG A 247 30.62 5.88 4.77
C ARG A 247 29.58 5.11 5.58
N GLY A 248 29.15 5.64 6.73
CA GLY A 248 28.13 5.04 7.60
C GLY A 248 26.90 4.51 6.84
N GLY A 249 26.35 5.28 5.89
CA GLY A 249 25.18 4.83 5.12
C GLY A 249 25.40 3.56 4.27
N LEU A 250 26.63 3.28 3.80
CA LEU A 250 26.94 2.02 3.10
C LEU A 250 27.10 0.87 4.11
N ALA A 251 27.70 1.15 5.27
CA ALA A 251 27.82 0.18 6.36
C ALA A 251 26.43 -0.23 6.88
N ASP A 252 25.51 0.73 7.05
CA ASP A 252 24.12 0.51 7.44
C ASP A 252 23.37 -0.32 6.39
N GLU A 253 23.58 -0.04 5.09
CA GLU A 253 22.96 -0.82 4.01
C GLU A 253 23.48 -2.26 4.00
N LEU A 254 24.78 -2.47 4.21
CA LEU A 254 25.39 -3.81 4.36
C LEU A 254 24.82 -4.55 5.56
N GLU A 255 24.84 -3.95 6.75
CA GLU A 255 24.29 -4.52 7.97
C GLU A 255 22.84 -4.98 7.80
N ARG A 256 22.01 -4.10 7.21
CA ARG A 256 20.60 -4.41 6.95
C ARG A 256 20.44 -5.65 6.07
N PHE A 257 21.18 -5.73 4.96
CA PHE A 257 21.07 -6.88 4.06
C PHE A 257 21.75 -8.13 4.61
N GLU A 258 22.80 -8.00 5.43
CA GLU A 258 23.40 -9.13 6.14
C GLU A 258 22.39 -9.82 7.04
N GLY A 259 21.68 -9.05 7.88
CA GLY A 259 20.64 -9.60 8.75
C GLY A 259 19.50 -10.26 7.97
N LEU A 260 19.05 -9.64 6.86
CA LEU A 260 18.01 -10.22 6.01
C LEU A 260 18.47 -11.50 5.31
N VAL A 261 19.69 -11.54 4.77
CA VAL A 261 20.23 -12.73 4.09
C VAL A 261 20.52 -13.86 5.08
N GLU A 262 20.93 -13.54 6.30
CA GLU A 262 21.08 -14.52 7.38
C GLU A 262 19.74 -15.17 7.73
N ARG A 263 18.67 -14.38 7.85
CA ARG A 263 17.30 -14.93 7.99
C ARG A 263 16.91 -15.83 6.83
N VAL A 264 17.27 -15.47 5.58
CA VAL A 264 17.01 -16.33 4.41
C VAL A 264 17.78 -17.65 4.49
N VAL A 265 19.03 -17.61 4.92
CA VAL A 265 19.86 -18.80 5.11
C VAL A 265 19.26 -19.72 6.18
N ASP A 266 18.84 -19.16 7.31
CA ASP A 266 18.22 -19.93 8.39
C ASP A 266 16.89 -20.57 7.95
N GLN A 267 15.97 -19.78 7.37
CA GLN A 267 14.68 -20.32 6.92
C GLN A 267 14.86 -21.41 5.85
N THR A 268 15.83 -21.27 4.93
CA THR A 268 16.11 -22.28 3.90
C THR A 268 16.60 -23.57 4.55
N LYS A 269 17.52 -23.46 5.52
CA LYS A 269 18.03 -24.63 6.26
C LYS A 269 16.92 -25.37 6.97
N ARG A 270 16.10 -24.65 7.74
CA ARG A 270 14.98 -25.23 8.48
C ARG A 270 14.00 -25.90 7.53
N ARG A 271 13.52 -25.19 6.51
CA ARG A 271 12.47 -25.70 5.61
C ARG A 271 12.92 -26.77 4.64
N VAL A 272 14.04 -26.53 3.96
CA VAL A 272 14.45 -27.35 2.81
C VAL A 272 15.40 -28.47 3.23
N LEU A 273 16.36 -28.19 4.12
CA LEU A 273 17.37 -29.19 4.48
C LEU A 273 16.95 -30.07 5.65
N LYS A 274 16.21 -29.50 6.62
CA LYS A 274 15.72 -30.22 7.80
C LYS A 274 14.25 -30.63 7.72
N GLY A 275 13.49 -30.13 6.73
CA GLY A 275 12.07 -30.45 6.57
C GLY A 275 11.14 -29.82 7.62
N GLU A 276 11.59 -28.80 8.36
CA GLU A 276 10.81 -28.15 9.40
C GLU A 276 9.69 -27.27 8.82
N SER A 277 8.55 -27.23 9.52
CA SER A 277 7.46 -26.29 9.22
C SER A 277 7.71 -24.94 9.90
N VAL A 278 8.14 -23.94 9.12
CA VAL A 278 8.30 -22.56 9.60
C VAL A 278 6.96 -21.80 9.51
N LYS A 279 6.59 -21.07 10.56
CA LYS A 279 5.36 -20.26 10.59
C LYS A 279 5.40 -19.14 9.55
N ALA A 280 4.24 -18.75 9.03
CA ALA A 280 4.14 -17.70 8.01
C ALA A 280 4.75 -16.36 8.46
N ALA A 281 4.55 -15.98 9.73
CA ALA A 281 5.07 -14.73 10.30
C ALA A 281 6.61 -14.71 10.45
N GLU A 282 7.26 -15.86 10.54
CA GLU A 282 8.72 -15.95 10.63
C GLU A 282 9.41 -15.83 9.26
N LYS A 283 8.69 -16.16 8.17
CA LYS A 283 9.26 -16.24 6.82
C LYS A 283 9.52 -14.87 6.24
N LEU A 284 10.70 -14.73 5.65
CA LEU A 284 11.02 -13.59 4.79
C LEU A 284 10.71 -13.94 3.34
N VAL A 285 9.84 -13.16 2.70
CA VAL A 285 9.45 -13.34 1.30
C VAL A 285 10.05 -12.32 0.35
N SER A 286 10.71 -11.28 0.86
CA SER A 286 11.43 -10.32 0.03
C SER A 286 12.52 -9.64 0.84
N LEU A 287 13.73 -9.59 0.27
CA LEU A 287 14.83 -8.80 0.84
C LEU A 287 14.61 -7.29 0.66
N PHE A 288 13.82 -6.90 -0.34
CA PHE A 288 13.62 -5.50 -0.71
C PHE A 288 12.33 -4.92 -0.12
N GLU A 289 11.38 -5.78 0.26
CA GLU A 289 10.11 -5.42 0.91
C GLU A 289 9.87 -6.33 2.13
N PRO A 290 10.73 -6.26 3.16
CA PRO A 290 10.71 -7.21 4.28
C PRO A 290 9.42 -7.16 5.12
N HIS A 291 8.63 -6.09 5.01
CA HIS A 291 7.33 -5.95 5.66
C HIS A 291 6.23 -6.84 5.03
N THR A 292 6.47 -7.44 3.86
CA THR A 292 5.46 -8.22 3.14
C THR A 292 5.05 -9.47 3.92
N SER A 293 3.75 -9.61 4.18
CA SER A 293 3.18 -10.76 4.88
C SER A 293 2.69 -11.84 3.91
N ILE A 294 2.67 -13.09 4.39
CA ILE A 294 2.07 -14.23 3.70
C ILE A 294 0.62 -14.37 4.18
N ILE A 295 -0.35 -14.20 3.29
CA ILE A 295 -1.77 -14.22 3.63
C ILE A 295 -2.46 -15.36 2.89
N ARG A 296 -3.11 -16.25 3.65
CA ARG A 296 -3.92 -17.36 3.12
C ARG A 296 -5.38 -17.11 3.46
N ARG A 297 -6.22 -16.91 2.44
CA ARG A 297 -7.66 -16.61 2.61
C ARG A 297 -8.60 -17.74 2.15
N GLY A 298 -8.08 -18.88 1.69
CA GLY A 298 -8.90 -20.01 1.27
C GLY A 298 -9.84 -19.72 0.09
N LYS A 299 -9.58 -18.68 -0.72
CA LYS A 299 -10.37 -18.35 -1.92
C LYS A 299 -9.91 -19.22 -3.10
N ALA A 300 -10.85 -19.72 -3.90
CA ALA A 300 -10.55 -20.47 -5.12
C ALA A 300 -9.73 -19.61 -6.10
N GLY A 301 -8.56 -20.10 -6.54
CA GLY A 301 -7.72 -19.48 -7.59
C GLY A 301 -6.39 -18.86 -7.13
N LYS A 302 -6.26 -18.39 -5.88
CA LYS A 302 -4.99 -17.95 -5.27
C LYS A 302 -4.94 -18.37 -3.80
N GLU A 303 -4.25 -19.48 -3.53
CA GLU A 303 -4.18 -20.04 -2.18
C GLU A 303 -3.37 -19.16 -1.22
N THR A 304 -2.36 -18.44 -1.73
CA THR A 304 -1.46 -17.57 -0.96
C THR A 304 -1.25 -16.24 -1.70
N GLU A 305 -1.47 -15.13 -1.00
CA GLU A 305 -1.20 -13.76 -1.45
C GLU A 305 -0.03 -13.18 -0.65
N TYR A 306 0.80 -12.34 -1.28
CA TYR A 306 1.95 -11.67 -0.65
C TYR A 306 1.72 -10.17 -0.57
N GLY A 307 1.52 -9.64 0.63
CA GLY A 307 1.14 -8.24 0.81
C GLY A 307 0.71 -7.94 2.23
N HIS A 308 -0.23 -7.01 2.38
CA HIS A 308 -0.89 -6.76 3.66
C HIS A 308 -2.39 -6.91 3.54
N LYS A 309 -2.98 -7.36 4.64
CA LYS A 309 -4.42 -7.32 4.84
C LYS A 309 -4.81 -5.88 5.14
N VAL A 310 -5.69 -5.34 4.33
CA VAL A 310 -6.28 -4.01 4.49
C VAL A 310 -7.72 -4.20 4.91
N TRP A 311 -8.07 -3.69 6.10
CA TRP A 311 -9.43 -3.65 6.57
C TRP A 311 -10.09 -2.36 6.12
N LEU A 312 -11.29 -2.45 5.55
CA LEU A 312 -12.04 -1.31 5.06
C LEU A 312 -13.37 -1.19 5.82
N GLU A 313 -13.72 0.06 6.13
CA GLU A 313 -14.94 0.45 6.80
C GLU A 313 -15.70 1.36 5.85
N GLU A 314 -16.90 0.95 5.42
CA GLU A 314 -17.68 1.68 4.42
C GLU A 314 -19.07 2.00 4.95
N THR A 315 -19.51 3.23 4.72
CA THR A 315 -20.84 3.72 5.12
C THR A 315 -21.80 3.72 3.94
N GLU A 316 -23.07 4.09 4.17
CA GLU A 316 -23.98 4.36 3.05
C GLU A 316 -23.43 5.48 2.13
N GLY A 317 -23.81 5.45 0.85
CA GLY A 317 -23.29 6.40 -0.14
C GLY A 317 -21.91 6.05 -0.71
N GLY A 318 -21.32 4.90 -0.33
CA GLY A 318 -20.09 4.39 -0.95
C GLY A 318 -18.80 4.99 -0.38
N ILE A 319 -18.89 5.63 0.78
CA ILE A 319 -17.79 6.34 1.43
C ILE A 319 -17.07 5.41 2.38
N ILE A 320 -15.76 5.26 2.16
CA ILE A 320 -14.88 4.52 3.04
C ILE A 320 -14.55 5.44 4.22
N SER A 321 -15.20 5.22 5.36
CA SER A 321 -15.06 6.04 6.56
C SER A 321 -13.78 5.76 7.34
N GLY A 322 -13.18 4.59 7.11
CA GLY A 322 -11.96 4.17 7.78
C GLY A 322 -11.24 3.06 7.00
N TYR A 323 -9.93 2.98 7.20
CA TYR A 323 -9.11 1.87 6.73
C TYR A 323 -7.96 1.59 7.69
N ARG A 324 -7.52 0.33 7.74
CA ARG A 324 -6.32 -0.08 8.48
C ARG A 324 -5.48 -1.04 7.64
N VAL A 325 -4.17 -0.79 7.58
CA VAL A 325 -3.20 -1.76 7.08
C VAL A 325 -2.78 -2.63 8.25
N LEU A 326 -3.13 -3.91 8.21
CA LEU A 326 -2.91 -4.84 9.31
C LEU A 326 -1.54 -5.54 9.16
N GLU A 327 -0.91 -5.80 10.30
CA GLU A 327 0.29 -6.61 10.39
C GLU A 327 -0.07 -8.10 10.31
N GLY A 328 0.58 -8.85 9.41
CA GLY A 328 0.31 -10.28 9.25
C GLY A 328 -1.10 -10.59 8.73
N ASN A 329 -1.76 -11.56 9.36
CA ASN A 329 -3.12 -12.01 9.03
C ASN A 329 -3.95 -12.24 10.29
N PRO A 330 -4.29 -11.17 11.04
CA PRO A 330 -5.11 -11.27 12.25
C PRO A 330 -6.53 -11.76 11.90
N ALA A 331 -7.27 -12.27 12.87
CA ALA A 331 -8.61 -12.79 12.63
C ALA A 331 -9.58 -11.66 12.25
N ASP A 332 -10.55 -11.97 11.38
CA ASP A 332 -11.55 -11.01 10.90
C ASP A 332 -12.48 -10.55 12.05
N GLN A 333 -12.78 -11.44 13.00
CA GLN A 333 -13.58 -11.12 14.18
C GLN A 333 -12.97 -10.00 15.03
N ASP A 334 -11.64 -9.90 15.11
CA ASP A 334 -10.96 -8.89 15.94
C ASP A 334 -11.06 -7.48 15.32
N GLN A 335 -11.58 -7.36 14.09
CA GLN A 335 -11.58 -6.10 13.35
C GLN A 335 -12.88 -5.30 13.49
N LEU A 336 -13.94 -5.89 14.07
CA LEU A 336 -15.23 -5.22 14.19
C LEU A 336 -15.19 -4.10 15.23
N LEU A 337 -14.72 -4.41 16.44
CA LEU A 337 -14.71 -3.44 17.55
C LEU A 337 -13.90 -2.19 17.20
N PRO A 338 -12.66 -2.29 16.68
CA PRO A 338 -11.93 -1.09 16.27
C PRO A 338 -12.61 -0.32 15.12
N ALA A 339 -13.40 -0.99 14.27
CA ALA A 339 -14.19 -0.31 13.23
C ALA A 339 -15.40 0.45 13.80
N LEU A 340 -16.04 -0.07 14.86
CA LEU A 340 -17.12 0.63 15.55
C LEU A 340 -16.59 1.87 16.28
N GLU A 341 -15.45 1.76 16.95
CA GLU A 341 -14.78 2.88 17.62
C GLU A 341 -14.41 3.99 16.63
N HIS A 342 -13.80 3.64 15.50
CA HIS A 342 -13.53 4.58 14.42
C HIS A 342 -14.82 5.24 13.92
N HIS A 343 -15.88 4.47 13.68
CA HIS A 343 -17.16 5.01 13.22
C HIS A 343 -17.74 6.03 14.21
N GLU A 344 -17.75 5.69 15.50
CA GLU A 344 -18.23 6.60 16.56
C GLU A 344 -17.39 7.87 16.65
N GLN A 345 -16.06 7.79 16.55
CA GLN A 345 -15.19 8.97 16.50
C GLN A 345 -15.50 9.88 15.30
N ARG A 346 -15.89 9.32 14.15
CA ARG A 346 -16.20 10.11 12.94
C ARG A 346 -17.58 10.74 12.95
N PHE A 347 -18.58 10.01 13.42
CA PHE A 347 -19.99 10.41 13.29
C PHE A 347 -20.64 10.82 14.62
N GLY A 348 -19.89 10.75 15.72
CA GLY A 348 -20.33 11.09 17.08
C GLY A 348 -21.33 10.11 17.69
N LYS A 349 -21.60 8.98 17.02
CA LYS A 349 -22.59 7.98 17.44
C LYS A 349 -22.39 6.63 16.73
N PRO A 350 -22.88 5.53 17.32
CA PRO A 350 -22.85 4.22 16.70
C PRO A 350 -23.74 4.16 15.43
N PRO A 351 -23.43 3.25 14.48
CA PRO A 351 -24.29 3.03 13.33
C PRO A 351 -25.62 2.41 13.77
N ARG A 352 -26.70 2.65 13.01
CA ARG A 352 -28.00 1.98 13.22
C ARG A 352 -28.02 0.54 12.71
N LEU A 353 -27.10 0.23 11.79
CA LEU A 353 -26.94 -1.09 11.20
C LEU A 353 -25.46 -1.36 10.95
N VAL A 354 -24.98 -2.51 11.40
CA VAL A 354 -23.65 -3.03 11.07
C VAL A 354 -23.79 -4.34 10.29
N ALA A 355 -22.99 -4.52 9.24
CA ALA A 355 -23.00 -5.73 8.44
C ALA A 355 -21.60 -6.16 8.00
N ALA A 356 -21.24 -7.41 8.23
CA ALA A 356 -19.92 -7.92 7.87
C ALA A 356 -20.01 -9.39 7.40
N ASP A 357 -18.90 -9.93 6.89
CA ASP A 357 -18.85 -11.34 6.48
C ASP A 357 -18.85 -12.28 7.70
N ARG A 358 -19.13 -13.56 7.44
CA ARG A 358 -19.20 -14.63 8.45
C ARG A 358 -17.94 -14.75 9.31
N GLY A 359 -16.76 -14.41 8.76
CA GLY A 359 -15.50 -14.47 9.49
C GLY A 359 -15.40 -13.44 10.62
N VAL A 360 -16.28 -12.44 10.61
CA VAL A 360 -16.36 -11.39 11.64
C VAL A 360 -17.27 -11.79 12.81
N TYR A 361 -18.09 -12.84 12.65
CA TYR A 361 -18.98 -13.27 13.71
C TYR A 361 -18.19 -13.79 14.93
N SER A 362 -18.53 -13.27 16.10
CA SER A 362 -18.26 -13.88 17.41
C SER A 362 -19.39 -13.50 18.38
N PRO A 363 -19.69 -14.30 19.42
CA PRO A 363 -20.65 -13.91 20.45
C PRO A 363 -20.28 -12.58 21.13
N GLU A 364 -18.98 -12.36 21.33
CA GLU A 364 -18.41 -11.11 21.82
C GLU A 364 -18.82 -9.92 20.95
N ASN A 365 -18.61 -10.02 19.63
CA ASN A 365 -18.95 -8.96 18.69
C ASN A 365 -20.44 -8.64 18.65
N GLU A 366 -21.32 -9.63 18.80
CA GLU A 366 -22.76 -9.39 18.89
C GLU A 366 -23.12 -8.67 20.18
N ARG A 367 -22.51 -9.05 21.31
CA ARG A 367 -22.71 -8.41 22.61
C ARG A 367 -22.24 -6.95 22.60
N GLU A 368 -21.03 -6.70 22.12
CA GLU A 368 -20.46 -5.34 21.96
C GLU A 368 -21.36 -4.44 21.11
N CYS A 369 -21.91 -4.97 20.00
CA CYS A 369 -22.85 -4.20 19.19
C CYS A 369 -24.14 -3.85 19.94
N GLN A 370 -24.65 -4.78 20.76
CA GLN A 370 -25.87 -4.57 21.56
C GLN A 370 -25.64 -3.54 22.67
N GLU A 371 -24.53 -3.64 23.39
CA GLU A 371 -24.14 -2.70 24.45
C GLU A 371 -23.96 -1.27 23.91
N ARG A 372 -23.47 -1.14 22.66
CA ARG A 372 -23.40 0.15 21.93
C ARG A 372 -24.75 0.63 21.37
N GLY A 373 -25.85 -0.09 21.60
CA GLY A 373 -27.18 0.30 21.13
C GLY A 373 -27.39 0.16 19.62
N ILE A 374 -26.65 -0.72 18.94
CA ILE A 374 -26.79 -0.96 17.51
C ILE A 374 -28.04 -1.82 17.25
N ASN A 375 -29.09 -1.20 16.72
CA ASN A 375 -30.40 -1.85 16.51
C ASN A 375 -30.39 -3.03 15.53
N ARG A 376 -29.43 -3.10 14.59
CA ARG A 376 -29.41 -4.12 13.53
C ARG A 376 -28.00 -4.64 13.29
N VAL A 377 -27.72 -5.83 13.83
CA VAL A 377 -26.44 -6.52 13.68
C VAL A 377 -26.57 -7.64 12.66
N CYS A 378 -25.86 -7.51 11.53
CA CYS A 378 -25.91 -8.47 10.43
C CYS A 378 -24.59 -9.24 10.34
N LEU A 379 -24.36 -10.15 11.28
CA LEU A 379 -23.19 -11.03 11.33
C LEU A 379 -23.63 -12.48 11.15
N PRO A 380 -23.49 -13.11 9.97
CA PRO A 380 -23.97 -14.48 9.78
C PRO A 380 -23.13 -15.47 10.58
N LYS A 381 -23.76 -16.34 11.38
CA LYS A 381 -23.07 -17.33 12.20
C LYS A 381 -22.41 -18.40 11.31
N PRO A 382 -21.12 -18.72 11.46
CA PRO A 382 -20.48 -19.82 10.74
C PRO A 382 -20.92 -21.19 11.31
N GLY A 383 -20.82 -22.24 10.50
CA GLY A 383 -21.10 -23.62 10.92
C GLY A 383 -22.58 -23.96 11.10
N LYS A 384 -22.87 -24.99 11.91
CA LYS A 384 -24.23 -25.50 12.18
C LYS A 384 -25.01 -24.46 13.01
N LYS A 385 -26.21 -24.10 12.53
CA LYS A 385 -27.07 -23.09 13.15
C LYS A 385 -28.25 -23.75 13.85
N SER A 386 -28.59 -23.26 15.05
CA SER A 386 -29.87 -23.61 15.70
C SER A 386 -31.04 -23.08 14.89
N GLU A 387 -32.23 -23.64 15.08
CA GLU A 387 -33.47 -23.19 14.41
C GLU A 387 -33.74 -21.71 14.68
N GLN A 388 -33.65 -21.29 15.95
CA GLN A 388 -33.76 -19.88 16.34
C GLN A 388 -32.79 -18.96 15.57
N ARG A 389 -31.53 -19.39 15.38
CA ARG A 389 -30.55 -18.60 14.62
C ARG A 389 -30.91 -18.55 13.14
N GLN A 390 -31.39 -19.65 12.57
CA GLN A 390 -31.85 -19.68 11.18
C GLN A 390 -33.04 -18.75 10.96
N GLU A 391 -34.02 -18.75 11.86
CA GLU A 391 -35.17 -17.85 11.83
C GLU A 391 -34.74 -16.39 11.92
N HIS A 392 -33.84 -16.07 12.86
CA HIS A 392 -33.28 -14.73 13.01
C HIS A 392 -32.60 -14.23 11.71
N GLU A 393 -31.70 -15.04 11.12
CA GLU A 393 -31.01 -14.66 9.87
C GLU A 393 -31.95 -14.64 8.65
N ARG A 394 -33.10 -15.33 8.72
CA ARG A 394 -34.14 -15.31 7.69
C ARG A 394 -35.02 -14.06 7.75
N GLN A 395 -34.95 -13.26 8.81
CA GLN A 395 -35.75 -12.04 8.92
C GLN A 395 -35.46 -11.06 7.78
N GLY A 396 -36.50 -10.35 7.32
CA GLY A 396 -36.40 -9.48 6.14
C GLY A 396 -35.37 -8.36 6.28
N TRP A 397 -35.19 -7.80 7.49
CA TRP A 397 -34.19 -6.76 7.72
C TRP A 397 -32.75 -7.31 7.69
N PHE A 398 -32.52 -8.53 8.19
CA PHE A 398 -31.21 -9.18 8.16
C PHE A 398 -30.79 -9.46 6.72
N ARG A 399 -31.69 -10.02 5.90
CA ARG A 399 -31.44 -10.23 4.46
C ARG A 399 -31.13 -8.94 3.72
N ARG A 400 -31.84 -7.84 4.02
CA ARG A 400 -31.53 -6.51 3.45
C ARG A 400 -30.17 -6.00 3.92
N GLY A 401 -29.80 -6.23 5.18
CA GLY A 401 -28.46 -5.92 5.71
C GLY A 401 -27.35 -6.71 4.99
N MET A 402 -27.58 -8.00 4.72
CA MET A 402 -26.64 -8.82 3.95
C MET A 402 -26.52 -8.39 2.47
N ARG A 403 -27.61 -7.92 1.85
CA ARG A 403 -27.54 -7.28 0.52
C ARG A 403 -26.74 -5.98 0.56
N TYR A 404 -26.91 -5.17 1.61
CA TYR A 404 -26.10 -3.98 1.83
C TYR A 404 -24.62 -4.34 2.02
N ARG A 405 -24.29 -5.38 2.81
CA ARG A 405 -22.92 -5.88 2.96
C ARG A 405 -22.29 -6.24 1.61
N ALA A 406 -23.00 -6.96 0.75
CA ALA A 406 -22.45 -7.41 -0.55
C ALA A 406 -21.89 -6.28 -1.44
N GLY A 407 -22.34 -5.04 -1.28
CA GLY A 407 -21.77 -3.94 -2.04
C GLY A 407 -20.30 -3.61 -1.70
N VAL A 408 -19.77 -4.00 -0.52
CA VAL A 408 -18.35 -3.79 -0.18
C VAL A 408 -17.43 -4.63 -1.08
N GLU A 409 -17.88 -5.83 -1.47
CA GLU A 409 -17.15 -6.70 -2.40
C GLU A 409 -17.06 -6.04 -3.77
N GLY A 410 -18.17 -5.47 -4.23
CA GLY A 410 -18.21 -4.66 -5.46
C GLY A 410 -17.30 -3.45 -5.37
N ARG A 411 -17.28 -2.76 -4.23
CA ARG A 411 -16.41 -1.60 -3.99
C ARG A 411 -14.94 -1.97 -4.03
N ILE A 412 -14.53 -3.01 -3.29
CA ILE A 412 -13.15 -3.53 -3.31
C ILE A 412 -12.76 -3.94 -4.74
N SER A 413 -13.65 -4.61 -5.47
CA SER A 413 -13.42 -5.00 -6.86
C SER A 413 -13.14 -3.78 -7.76
N VAL A 414 -13.93 -2.72 -7.65
CA VAL A 414 -13.72 -1.46 -8.39
C VAL A 414 -12.40 -0.79 -7.98
N MET A 415 -12.10 -0.71 -6.68
CA MET A 415 -10.85 -0.12 -6.19
C MET A 415 -9.61 -0.87 -6.68
N LYS A 416 -9.68 -2.21 -6.78
CA LYS A 416 -8.59 -3.01 -7.35
C LYS A 416 -8.45 -2.77 -8.86
N ARG A 417 -9.55 -2.78 -9.62
CA ARG A 417 -9.53 -2.58 -11.07
C ARG A 417 -9.07 -1.18 -11.49
N ARG A 418 -9.39 -0.16 -10.70
CA ARG A 418 -8.94 1.24 -10.92
C ARG A 418 -7.52 1.52 -10.40
N GLY A 419 -6.77 0.49 -10.00
CA GLY A 419 -5.39 0.66 -9.49
C GLY A 419 -5.28 1.30 -8.09
N TYR A 420 -6.40 1.61 -7.42
CA TYR A 420 -6.41 2.24 -6.10
C TYR A 420 -5.86 1.30 -5.02
N LEU A 421 -6.29 0.02 -5.05
CA LEU A 421 -5.84 -1.04 -4.14
C LEU A 421 -5.20 -2.22 -4.91
N GLY A 422 -4.65 -1.94 -6.09
CA GLY A 422 -3.87 -2.90 -6.87
C GLY A 422 -2.50 -3.19 -6.25
N LYS A 423 -1.62 -3.87 -7.00
CA LYS A 423 -0.25 -4.20 -6.56
C LYS A 423 0.53 -2.92 -6.22
N CYS A 424 0.97 -2.78 -4.97
CA CYS A 424 1.62 -1.58 -4.44
C CYS A 424 2.98 -1.35 -5.10
N ARG A 425 3.09 -0.25 -5.86
CA ARG A 425 4.35 0.14 -6.55
C ARG A 425 5.29 0.94 -5.65
N ASP A 426 4.77 1.54 -4.58
CA ASP A 426 5.54 2.28 -3.60
C ASP A 426 6.43 1.33 -2.77
N LYS A 427 7.62 1.82 -2.41
CA LYS A 427 8.67 1.06 -1.71
C LYS A 427 8.59 1.23 -0.20
N GLY A 428 8.81 0.13 0.52
CA GLY A 428 8.83 0.08 1.97
C GLY A 428 7.46 0.25 2.62
N GLU A 429 7.40 0.00 3.92
CA GLU A 429 6.15 -0.02 4.69
C GLU A 429 5.42 1.33 4.67
N SER A 430 6.16 2.43 4.85
CA SER A 430 5.59 3.78 4.71
C SER A 430 5.05 4.00 3.29
N GLY A 431 5.72 3.49 2.26
CA GLY A 431 5.22 3.53 0.89
C GLY A 431 3.94 2.74 0.70
N PHE A 432 3.85 1.57 1.32
CA PHE A 432 2.64 0.77 1.31
C PHE A 432 1.46 1.51 1.97
N GLY A 433 1.69 2.13 3.12
CA GLY A 433 0.70 2.99 3.79
C GLY A 433 0.26 4.16 2.91
N ARG A 434 1.19 4.81 2.20
CA ARG A 434 0.86 5.87 1.24
C ARG A 434 0.01 5.35 0.08
N TRP A 435 0.36 4.21 -0.48
CA TRP A 435 -0.37 3.61 -1.59
C TRP A 435 -1.84 3.37 -1.25
N VAL A 436 -2.09 2.74 -0.09
CA VAL A 436 -3.45 2.49 0.41
C VAL A 436 -4.17 3.79 0.71
N GLY A 437 -3.54 4.73 1.42
CA GLY A 437 -4.15 6.01 1.78
C GLY A 437 -4.57 6.84 0.57
N TRP A 438 -3.72 6.93 -0.45
CA TRP A 438 -4.07 7.56 -1.73
C TRP A 438 -5.18 6.83 -2.46
N GLY A 439 -5.19 5.49 -2.41
CA GLY A 439 -6.23 4.67 -3.00
C GLY A 439 -7.60 4.94 -2.41
N VAL A 440 -7.70 5.01 -1.08
CA VAL A 440 -8.94 5.33 -0.37
C VAL A 440 -9.36 6.77 -0.64
N LEU A 441 -8.42 7.72 -0.56
CA LEU A 441 -8.72 9.15 -0.77
C LEU A 441 -9.29 9.40 -2.16
N SER A 442 -8.65 8.85 -3.19
CA SER A 442 -9.09 9.00 -4.58
C SER A 442 -10.47 8.35 -4.80
N ALA A 443 -10.71 7.19 -4.18
CA ALA A 443 -11.99 6.51 -4.27
C ALA A 443 -13.12 7.32 -3.61
N ASN A 444 -12.87 7.91 -2.44
CA ASN A 444 -13.83 8.77 -1.74
C ASN A 444 -14.09 10.05 -2.52
N LEU A 445 -13.05 10.79 -2.92
CA LEU A 445 -13.17 12.01 -3.71
C LEU A 445 -13.95 11.78 -5.00
N SER A 446 -13.65 10.71 -5.75
CA SER A 446 -14.39 10.36 -6.97
C SER A 446 -15.87 10.04 -6.70
N THR A 447 -16.18 9.46 -5.53
CA THR A 447 -17.57 9.13 -5.16
C THR A 447 -18.35 10.39 -4.78
N ILE A 448 -17.74 11.28 -3.98
CA ILE A 448 -18.33 12.57 -3.61
C ILE A 448 -18.55 13.41 -4.87
N ALA A 449 -17.52 13.56 -5.71
CA ALA A 449 -17.59 14.32 -6.95
C ALA A 449 -18.72 13.84 -7.87
N ARG A 450 -18.88 12.53 -8.05
CA ARG A 450 -19.98 11.96 -8.84
C ARG A 450 -21.35 12.32 -8.28
N VAL A 451 -21.54 12.20 -6.96
CA VAL A 451 -22.81 12.54 -6.33
C VAL A 451 -23.11 14.03 -6.46
N LEU A 452 -22.10 14.88 -6.33
CA LEU A 452 -22.24 16.33 -6.49
C LEU A 452 -22.50 16.74 -7.94
N ALA A 453 -21.91 16.04 -8.91
CA ALA A 453 -22.13 16.30 -10.34
C ALA A 453 -23.55 15.97 -10.81
N THR A 454 -24.24 15.04 -10.13
CA THR A 454 -25.62 14.66 -10.45
C THR A 454 -26.69 15.51 -9.73
N ARG A 455 -26.27 16.45 -8.87
CA ARG A 455 -27.17 17.37 -8.16
C ARG A 455 -27.15 18.71 -8.85
#